data_AF-A0A7H0H1S2-F1
#
_entry.id   AF-A0A7H0H1S2-F1
#
_cell.length_a   1.000
_cell.length_b   1.000
_cell.length_c   1.000
_cell.angle_alpha   90.00
_cell.angle_beta   90.00
_cell.angle_gamma   90.00
#
_symmetry.space_group_name_H-M   'P 1'
#
loop_
_entity.id
_entity.type
_entity.pdbx_description
1 polymer ?
#
loop_
_entity_poly.entity_id
_entity_poly.type
_entity_poly.pdbx_seq_one_letter_code
_entity_poly.pdbx_strand_id
1 'polypeptide(L)'
;MQDHIQDLLTRFQYSEQLRETAVFRILFGGEEPSQVMADLDIHNSYTLRNWVSLYQRKIQTGLLTLPAMTTTQKQDMQALKQRNTELEQALKQANLLILALNTMIEVAEKELKIPIRKKSGTKQYKSSVTTRLPR
;
A
#
# COMPACT_ATOMS: atom_id res chain seq x y z
N MET A 1 -22.47 -23.73 42.19
CA MET A 1 -22.01 -22.41 41.69
C MET A 1 -20.80 -22.54 40.79
N GLN A 2 -19.85 -23.44 41.09
CA GLN A 2 -18.68 -23.71 40.24
C GLN A 2 -19.04 -24.28 38.85
N ASP A 3 -20.07 -25.12 38.74
CA ASP A 3 -20.43 -25.76 37.46
C ASP A 3 -20.96 -24.79 36.41
N HIS A 4 -21.66 -23.73 36.82
CA HIS A 4 -22.15 -22.72 35.88
C HIS A 4 -21.02 -21.81 35.36
N ILE A 5 -19.99 -21.57 36.19
CA ILE A 5 -18.80 -20.83 35.77
C ILE A 5 -17.98 -21.68 34.79
N GLN A 6 -17.86 -22.99 35.03
CA GLN A 6 -17.22 -23.90 34.07
C GLN A 6 -17.98 -23.99 32.76
N ASP A 7 -19.32 -24.07 32.79
CA ASP A 7 -20.17 -24.09 31.59
C ASP A 7 -20.11 -22.77 30.79
N LEU A 8 -19.90 -21.64 31.48
CA LEU A 8 -19.65 -20.35 30.81
C LEU A 8 -18.25 -20.29 30.21
N LEU A 9 -17.25 -20.90 30.84
CA LEU A 9 -15.87 -20.93 30.34
C LEU A 9 -15.70 -21.89 29.15
N THR A 10 -16.41 -23.03 29.12
CA THR A 10 -16.42 -23.94 27.96
C THR A 10 -17.12 -23.34 26.74
N ARG A 11 -18.16 -22.51 26.93
CA ARG A 11 -18.83 -21.80 25.83
C ARG A 11 -17.93 -20.81 25.07
N PHE A 12 -16.88 -20.29 25.72
CA PHE A 12 -15.90 -19.39 25.10
C PHE A 12 -14.56 -20.07 24.79
N GLN A 13 -14.44 -21.38 24.98
CA GLN A 13 -13.28 -22.14 24.51
C GLN A 13 -13.41 -22.40 23.02
N TYR A 14 -12.96 -21.43 22.23
CA TYR A 14 -12.71 -21.64 20.81
C TYR A 14 -11.61 -22.69 20.65
N SER A 15 -11.85 -23.70 19.81
CA SER A 15 -10.83 -24.69 19.50
C SER A 15 -9.61 -24.02 18.89
N GLU A 16 -8.41 -24.52 19.21
CA GLU A 16 -7.16 -23.97 18.64
C GLU A 16 -7.20 -24.01 17.10
N GLN A 17 -7.82 -25.04 16.50
CA GLN A 17 -8.01 -25.15 15.05
C GLN A 17 -8.89 -24.04 14.47
N LEU A 18 -9.97 -23.66 15.16
CA LEU A 18 -10.85 -22.57 14.73
C LEU A 18 -10.14 -21.22 14.84
N ARG A 19 -9.41 -21.01 15.95
CA ARG A 19 -8.59 -19.81 16.15
C ARG A 19 -7.53 -19.68 15.06
N GLU A 20 -6.82 -20.76 14.75
CA GLU A 20 -5.84 -20.80 13.67
C GLU A 20 -6.49 -20.49 12.34
N THR A 21 -7.59 -21.17 11.98
CA THR A 21 -8.29 -20.97 10.71
C THR A 21 -8.76 -19.52 10.54
N ALA A 22 -9.33 -18.92 11.60
CA ALA A 22 -9.77 -17.54 11.59
C ALA A 22 -8.60 -16.57 11.38
N VAL A 23 -7.49 -16.78 12.11
CA VAL A 23 -6.28 -15.97 11.96
C VAL A 23 -5.65 -16.16 10.58
N PHE A 24 -5.64 -17.38 10.02
CA PHE A 24 -5.09 -17.67 8.70
C PHE A 24 -5.87 -16.96 7.58
N ARG A 25 -7.21 -16.98 7.64
CA ARG A 25 -8.07 -16.28 6.67
C ARG A 25 -7.84 -14.76 6.68
N ILE A 26 -7.64 -14.18 7.85
CA ILE A 26 -7.37 -12.73 7.97
C ILE A 26 -5.95 -12.39 7.51
N LEU A 27 -4.94 -13.11 8.01
CA LEU A 27 -3.54 -12.76 7.76
C LEU A 27 -3.09 -13.10 6.34
N PHE A 28 -3.58 -14.19 5.76
CA PHE A 28 -3.13 -14.69 4.45
C PHE A 28 -4.22 -14.68 3.40
N GLY A 29 -5.49 -14.79 3.78
CA GLY A 29 -6.62 -14.70 2.87
C GLY A 29 -7.03 -13.27 2.52
N GLY A 30 -6.61 -12.27 3.31
CA GLY A 30 -7.01 -10.88 3.10
C GLY A 30 -8.49 -10.64 3.37
N GLU A 31 -9.15 -11.55 4.10
CA GLU A 31 -10.55 -11.43 4.48
C GLU A 31 -10.70 -10.42 5.63
N GLU A 32 -11.74 -9.60 5.55
CA GLU A 32 -12.05 -8.64 6.61
C GLU A 32 -12.50 -9.37 7.89
N PRO A 33 -12.09 -8.90 9.09
CA PRO A 33 -12.47 -9.55 10.35
C PRO A 33 -13.98 -9.71 10.52
N SER A 34 -14.78 -8.81 9.94
CA SER A 34 -16.24 -8.89 9.96
C SER A 34 -16.79 -10.07 9.14
N GLN A 35 -16.15 -10.41 8.02
CA GLN A 35 -16.55 -11.53 7.18
C GLN A 35 -16.24 -12.85 7.89
N VAL A 36 -15.05 -12.95 8.46
CA VAL A 36 -14.61 -14.14 9.22
C VAL A 36 -15.44 -14.36 10.48
N MET A 37 -15.90 -13.27 11.12
CA MET A 37 -16.81 -13.36 12.27
C MET A 37 -18.17 -13.94 11.90
N ALA A 38 -18.73 -13.55 10.75
CA ALA A 38 -20.00 -14.07 10.27
C ALA A 38 -19.89 -15.54 9.86
N ASP A 39 -18.79 -15.92 9.20
CA ASP A 39 -18.55 -17.28 8.73
C ASP A 39 -18.26 -18.28 9.85
N LEU A 40 -17.57 -17.85 10.92
CA LEU A 40 -17.14 -18.71 12.04
C LEU A 40 -17.93 -18.49 13.33
N ASP A 41 -19.02 -17.70 13.27
CA ASP A 41 -19.88 -17.36 14.40
C ASP A 41 -19.11 -16.80 15.62
N ILE A 42 -18.07 -15.99 15.35
CA ILE A 42 -17.26 -15.36 16.40
C ILE A 42 -17.94 -14.07 16.82
N HIS A 43 -18.51 -14.06 18.02
CA HIS A 43 -19.33 -12.95 18.49
C HIS A 43 -18.51 -11.71 18.92
N ASN A 44 -17.20 -11.86 19.13
CA ASN A 44 -16.36 -10.77 19.62
C ASN A 44 -15.20 -10.43 18.68
N SER A 45 -15.29 -9.25 18.05
CA SER A 45 -14.24 -8.73 17.16
C SER A 45 -12.92 -8.45 17.90
N TYR A 46 -12.99 -8.04 19.17
CA TYR A 46 -11.80 -7.78 19.97
C TYR A 46 -10.99 -9.06 20.21
N THR A 47 -11.68 -10.17 20.46
CA THR A 47 -11.06 -11.49 20.64
C THR A 47 -10.29 -11.91 19.39
N LEU A 48 -10.91 -11.74 18.21
CA LEU A 48 -10.28 -12.05 16.93
C LEU A 48 -9.05 -11.18 16.66
N ARG A 49 -9.14 -9.87 16.90
CA ARG A 49 -8.00 -8.93 16.77
C ARG A 49 -6.86 -9.28 17.72
N ASN A 50 -7.18 -9.64 18.97
CA ASN A 50 -6.17 -10.08 19.94
C ASN A 50 -5.47 -11.36 19.47
N TRP A 51 -6.21 -12.33 18.94
CA TRP A 51 -5.59 -13.53 18.36
C TRP A 51 -4.68 -13.21 17.19
N VAL A 52 -5.13 -12.37 16.25
CA VAL A 52 -4.32 -11.93 15.11
C VAL A 52 -3.03 -11.26 15.59
N SER A 53 -3.11 -10.36 16.57
CA SER A 53 -1.94 -9.68 17.15
C SER A 53 -0.97 -10.66 17.84
N LEU A 54 -1.51 -11.62 18.61
CA LEU A 54 -0.69 -12.65 19.27
C LEU A 54 0.01 -13.55 18.24
N TYR A 55 -0.67 -13.93 17.16
CA TYR A 55 -0.08 -14.72 16.08
C TYR A 55 0.94 -13.93 15.27
N GLN A 56 0.68 -12.65 14.97
CA GLN A 56 1.68 -11.77 14.35
C GLN A 56 2.94 -11.67 15.19
N ARG A 57 2.81 -11.51 16.51
CA ARG A 57 3.97 -11.50 17.42
C ARG A 57 4.72 -12.82 17.41
N LYS A 58 4.01 -13.95 17.41
CA LYS A 58 4.62 -15.30 17.29
C LYS A 58 5.35 -15.52 15.96
N ILE A 59 4.81 -14.99 14.86
CA ILE A 59 5.45 -14.99 13.54
C ILE A 59 6.73 -14.14 13.56
N GLN A 60 6.66 -12.92 14.12
CA GLN A 60 7.81 -12.02 14.23
C GLN A 60 8.94 -12.58 15.09
N THR A 61 8.60 -13.35 16.13
CA THR A 61 9.57 -14.04 16.99
C THR A 61 10.08 -15.36 16.41
N GLY A 62 9.65 -15.73 15.20
CA GLY A 62 10.09 -16.95 14.51
C GLY A 62 9.55 -18.26 15.11
N LEU A 63 8.61 -18.18 16.05
CA LEU A 63 8.02 -19.33 16.72
C LEU A 63 6.98 -20.06 15.85
N LEU A 64 6.53 -19.40 14.77
CA LEU A 64 5.59 -19.95 13.78
C LEU A 64 6.20 -19.80 12.39
N THR A 65 6.29 -20.91 11.66
CA THR A 65 6.65 -20.89 10.24
C THR A 65 5.45 -20.42 9.44
N LEU A 66 5.64 -19.37 8.63
CA LEU A 66 4.59 -18.86 7.75
C LEU A 66 4.16 -19.96 6.76
N PRO A 67 2.85 -20.09 6.47
CA PRO A 67 2.38 -20.98 5.43
C PRO A 67 2.99 -20.56 4.10
N ALA A 68 3.33 -21.55 3.27
CA ALA A 68 3.88 -21.28 1.94
C ALA A 68 2.90 -20.40 1.14
N MET A 69 3.41 -19.31 0.55
CA MET A 69 2.62 -18.40 -0.28
C MET A 69 1.79 -19.18 -1.31
N THR A 70 0.52 -18.78 -1.45
CA THR A 70 -0.37 -19.38 -2.45
C THR A 70 0.12 -19.07 -3.86
N THR A 71 -0.27 -19.91 -4.83
CA THR A 71 0.15 -19.75 -6.23
C THR A 71 -0.28 -18.38 -6.80
N THR A 72 -1.48 -17.91 -6.45
CA THR A 72 -1.99 -16.59 -6.84
C THR A 72 -1.11 -15.46 -6.30
N GLN A 73 -0.74 -15.50 -5.01
CA GLN A 73 0.13 -14.48 -4.41
C GLN A 73 1.53 -14.45 -5.05
N LYS A 74 2.06 -15.60 -5.46
CA LYS A 74 3.34 -15.68 -6.19
C LYS A 74 3.24 -15.04 -7.57
N GLN A 75 2.14 -15.28 -8.29
CA GLN A 75 1.88 -14.66 -9.59
C GLN A 75 1.72 -13.15 -9.47
N ASP A 76 0.97 -12.68 -8.47
CA ASP A 76 0.80 -11.24 -8.20
C ASP A 76 2.13 -10.58 -7.84
N MET A 77 2.97 -11.23 -7.04
CA MET A 77 4.30 -10.72 -6.72
C MET A 77 5.18 -10.63 -7.97
N GLN A 78 5.11 -11.60 -8.88
CA GLN A 78 5.86 -11.56 -10.14
C GLN A 78 5.38 -10.42 -11.04
N ALA A 79 4.06 -10.27 -11.21
CA ALA A 79 3.48 -9.16 -11.97
C ALA A 79 3.85 -7.80 -11.37
N LEU A 80 3.85 -7.69 -10.04
CA LEU A 80 4.22 -6.47 -9.33
C LEU A 80 5.71 -6.13 -9.53
N LYS A 81 6.59 -7.15 -9.50
CA LYS A 81 8.02 -6.96 -9.78
C LYS A 81 8.25 -6.48 -11.21
N GLN A 82 7.56 -7.06 -12.19
CA GLN A 82 7.65 -6.63 -13.60
C GLN A 82 7.25 -5.16 -13.75
N ARG A 83 6.10 -4.77 -13.20
CA ARG A 83 5.65 -3.36 -13.21
C ARG A 83 6.65 -2.41 -12.58
N ASN A 84 7.25 -2.78 -11.44
CA ASN A 84 8.28 -1.95 -10.82
C ASN A 84 9.50 -1.77 -11.73
N THR A 85 9.96 -2.84 -12.40
CA THR A 85 11.10 -2.73 -13.32
C THR A 85 10.78 -1.84 -14.52
N GLU A 86 9.57 -1.92 -15.07
CA GLU A 86 9.11 -1.05 -16.17
C GLU A 86 9.05 0.41 -15.73
N LEU A 87 8.48 0.68 -14.55
CA LEU A 87 8.40 2.03 -13.98
C LEU A 87 9.78 2.64 -13.73
N GLU A 88 10.72 1.85 -13.18
CA GLU A 88 12.10 2.30 -12.97
C GLU A 88 12.80 2.63 -14.29
N GLN A 89 12.57 1.85 -15.34
CA GLN A 89 13.13 2.11 -16.67
C GLN A 89 12.54 3.39 -17.27
N ALA A 90 11.22 3.57 -17.21
CA ALA A 90 10.55 4.78 -17.69
C ALA A 90 11.06 6.03 -16.96
N LEU A 91 11.27 5.95 -15.64
CA LEU A 91 11.81 7.03 -14.83
C LEU A 91 13.24 7.39 -15.27
N LYS A 92 14.11 6.38 -15.47
CA LYS A 92 15.48 6.59 -15.98
C LYS A 92 15.48 7.27 -17.35
N GLN A 93 14.62 6.85 -18.27
CA GLN A 93 14.51 7.45 -19.60
C GLN A 93 14.04 8.91 -19.54
N ALA A 94 13.03 9.21 -18.71
CA ALA A 94 12.55 10.58 -18.52
C ALA A 94 13.64 11.49 -17.94
N ASN A 95 14.39 11.02 -16.94
CA ASN A 95 15.50 11.77 -16.36
C ASN A 95 16.62 12.04 -17.38
N LEU A 96 16.94 11.05 -18.22
CA LEU A 96 17.93 11.22 -19.29
C LEU A 96 17.46 12.26 -20.31
N LEU A 97 16.18 12.21 -20.72
CA LEU A 97 15.61 13.19 -21.63
C LEU A 97 15.64 14.60 -21.04
N ILE A 98 15.25 14.77 -19.77
CA ILE A 98 15.31 16.05 -19.07
C ILE A 98 16.74 16.59 -19.04
N LEU A 99 17.72 15.74 -18.72
CA LEU A 99 19.12 16.12 -18.72
C LEU A 99 19.56 16.58 -20.11
N ALA A 100 19.30 15.79 -21.15
CA ALA A 100 19.66 16.11 -22.53
C ALA A 100 19.00 17.39 -23.04
N LEU A 101 17.74 17.64 -22.69
CA LEU A 101 17.03 18.88 -23.03
C LEU A 101 17.67 20.08 -22.33
N ASN A 102 17.98 19.97 -21.04
CA ASN A 102 18.64 21.04 -20.30
C ASN A 102 20.04 21.34 -20.86
N THR A 103 20.83 20.31 -21.18
CA THR A 103 22.15 20.51 -21.79
C THR A 103 22.05 21.13 -23.18
N MET A 104 21.08 20.73 -24.00
CA MET A 104 20.83 21.33 -25.30
C MET A 104 20.45 22.81 -25.18
N ILE A 105 19.60 23.16 -24.21
CA ILE A 105 19.25 24.55 -23.90
C ILE A 105 20.50 25.34 -23.51
N GLU A 106 21.35 24.79 -22.64
CA GLU A 106 22.59 25.46 -22.24
C GLU A 106 23.53 25.71 -23.41
N VAL A 107 23.72 24.73 -24.29
CA VAL A 107 24.56 24.87 -25.49
C VAL A 107 24.00 25.93 -26.43
N ALA A 108 22.68 25.93 -26.67
CA ALA A 108 22.03 26.92 -27.53
C ALA A 108 22.13 28.35 -26.95
N GLU A 109 22.02 28.51 -25.63
CA GLU A 109 22.14 29.81 -24.99
C GLU A 109 23.60 30.32 -24.98
N LYS A 110 24.58 29.44 -24.76
CA LYS A 110 26.00 29.80 -24.68
C LYS A 110 26.62 30.04 -26.06
N GLU A 111 26.47 29.09 -26.97
CA GLU A 111 27.17 29.08 -28.26
C GLU A 111 26.38 29.84 -29.33
N LEU A 112 25.07 29.62 -29.41
CA LEU A 112 24.22 30.21 -30.45
C LEU A 112 23.58 31.54 -30.02
N LYS A 113 23.71 31.93 -28.73
CA LYS A 113 23.14 33.14 -28.12
C LYS A 113 21.62 33.28 -28.31
N ILE A 114 20.91 32.16 -28.46
CA ILE A 114 19.45 32.12 -28.59
C ILE A 114 18.86 32.09 -27.17
N PRO A 115 18.12 33.12 -26.71
CA PRO A 115 17.56 33.12 -25.35
C PRO A 115 16.30 32.26 -25.30
N ILE A 116 16.43 31.02 -24.80
CA ILE A 116 15.31 30.06 -24.71
C ILE A 116 14.63 30.17 -23.34
N ARG A 117 15.39 30.26 -22.25
CA ARG A 117 14.86 30.31 -20.89
C ARG A 117 14.50 31.75 -20.48
N LYS A 118 13.37 31.92 -19.80
CA LYS A 118 13.02 33.17 -19.10
C LYS A 118 14.10 33.50 -18.06
N LYS A 119 14.71 34.68 -18.15
CA LYS A 119 15.67 35.15 -17.15
C LYS A 119 14.92 35.71 -15.94
N SER A 120 15.34 35.33 -14.73
CA SER A 120 14.80 35.85 -13.46
C SER A 120 15.09 37.36 -13.37
N GLY A 121 14.12 38.19 -13.77
CA GLY A 121 14.27 39.64 -13.73
C GLY A 121 13.47 40.40 -14.79
N THR A 122 12.96 39.74 -15.84
CA THR A 122 12.11 40.44 -16.81
C THR A 122 10.74 40.71 -16.20
N LYS A 123 10.40 41.99 -15.98
CA LYS A 123 9.11 42.45 -15.45
C LYS A 123 7.96 41.73 -16.15
N GLN A 124 7.17 40.96 -15.40
CA GLN A 124 5.95 40.36 -15.93
C GLN A 124 4.99 41.48 -16.31
N TYR A 125 4.68 41.63 -17.60
CA TYR A 125 3.62 42.53 -18.05
C TYR A 125 2.29 41.92 -17.58
N LYS A 126 1.62 42.58 -16.64
CA LYS A 126 0.26 42.17 -16.24
C LYS A 126 -0.65 42.40 -17.43
N SER A 127 -1.13 41.33 -18.06
CA SER A 127 -2.23 41.43 -19.03
C SER A 127 -3.50 41.76 -18.26
N SER A 128 -3.95 43.01 -18.38
CA SER A 128 -5.24 43.46 -17.86
C SER A 128 -6.37 42.82 -18.66
N VAL A 129 -6.79 41.61 -18.29
CA VAL A 129 -8.06 41.06 -18.75
C VAL A 129 -9.14 41.52 -17.78
N THR A 130 -9.68 42.71 -18.05
CA THR A 130 -10.88 43.22 -17.39
C THR A 130 -12.09 42.49 -17.97
N THR A 131 -12.47 41.35 -17.38
CA THR A 131 -13.75 40.72 -17.69
C THR A 131 -14.85 41.51 -16.96
N ARG A 132 -15.44 42.52 -17.64
CA ARG A 132 -16.74 43.06 -17.23
C ARG A 132 -17.82 42.07 -17.68
N LEU A 133 -18.45 41.40 -16.71
CA LEU A 133 -19.73 40.72 -16.91
C LEU A 133 -20.84 41.79 -17.00
N PRO A 134 -21.66 41.82 -18.06
CA PRO A 134 -22.89 42.60 -18.05
C PRO A 134 -23.96 41.90 -17.19
N ARG A 135 -24.79 42.75 -16.59
CA ARG A 135 -25.90 42.45 -15.65
C ARG A 135 -26.92 41.48 -16.19
#